data_AF-A0AAE9J7D4-F1
#
_entry.id   AF-A0AAE9J7D4-F1
#
_cell.length_a   1.000
_cell.length_b   1.000
_cell.length_c   1.000
_cell.angle_alpha   90.00
_cell.angle_beta   90.00
_cell.angle_gamma   90.00
#
_symmetry.space_group_name_H-M   'P 1'
#
loop_
_entity.id
_entity.type
_entity.pdbx_description
1 polymer ?
#
loop_
_entity_poly.entity_id
_entity_poly.type
_entity_poly.pdbx_seq_one_letter_code
_entity_poly.pdbx_strand_id
1 'polypeptide(L)'
;MAEQMLLGCELGFKPDEKNPYFTMSTHLNTIKATYFATPLPHTAKEIRNAKNDGFTVQNLKNELAHLGLTTIFPEIQNHAELVYSEVDKRKKGSVLRTCDLFDAVEHCQLNCILERRPTFKKFLHNQNGCHRVYGFKCQECEKEKKTSEIWKTFEPVDEATEDTMSPEGKKSRDVKTSESQKKSPEASPSLQILQEHKVTQKESDEEIQKKSAEIEELKRKVEENLKIAEENEKLVSEATHLIDTIAELKKEHSKQTEKFLDQISHLEYELGMAKQASEMRSGKKKKSHTNCASNWLKTRKECPSCNGTFLNSNRN
;
A
#
# COMPACT_ATOMS: atom_id res chain seq x y z
N MET A 1 3.85 -1.32 17.33
CA MET A 1 3.62 -2.69 16.81
C MET A 1 2.44 -2.75 15.85
N ALA A 2 1.18 -2.97 16.26
CA ALA A 2 0.04 -3.14 15.33
C ALA A 2 -0.08 -2.00 14.28
N GLU A 3 0.13 -0.76 14.68
CA GLU A 3 0.12 0.39 13.76
C GLU A 3 1.24 0.39 12.71
N GLN A 4 2.42 -0.18 13.03
CA GLN A 4 3.54 -0.30 12.08
C GLN A 4 3.25 -1.42 11.06
N MET A 5 2.60 -2.52 11.49
CA MET A 5 2.13 -3.56 10.58
C MET A 5 1.10 -3.00 9.58
N LEU A 6 0.17 -2.17 10.06
CA LEU A 6 -0.80 -1.49 9.17
C LEU A 6 -0.12 -0.52 8.20
N LEU A 7 0.89 0.24 8.64
CA LEU A 7 1.67 1.13 7.77
C LEU A 7 2.36 0.37 6.62
N GLY A 8 2.94 -0.80 6.91
CA GLY A 8 3.57 -1.65 5.90
C GLY A 8 2.60 -2.15 4.82
N CYS A 9 1.32 -2.34 5.18
CA CYS A 9 0.27 -2.71 4.23
C CYS A 9 -0.15 -1.55 3.31
N GLU A 10 -0.06 -0.29 3.74
CA GLU A 10 -0.54 0.87 2.96
C GLU A 10 0.21 1.06 1.63
N LEU A 11 1.49 0.66 1.57
CA LEU A 11 2.30 0.67 0.35
C LEU A 11 1.74 -0.23 -0.77
N GLY A 12 0.86 -1.17 -0.43
CA GLY A 12 0.22 -2.12 -1.35
C GLY A 12 -1.15 -1.70 -1.89
N PHE A 13 -1.66 -0.52 -1.55
CA PHE A 13 -2.98 -0.05 -1.98
C PHE A 13 -2.94 1.37 -2.55
N LYS A 14 -3.61 1.58 -3.68
CA LYS A 14 -3.74 2.92 -4.31
C LYS A 14 -5.10 3.52 -3.92
N PRO A 15 -5.21 4.38 -2.89
CA PRO A 15 -6.51 4.81 -2.36
C PRO A 15 -7.33 5.66 -3.35
N ASP A 16 -6.69 6.25 -4.35
CA ASP A 16 -7.31 7.04 -5.42
C ASP A 16 -7.70 6.22 -6.67
N GLU A 17 -7.38 4.92 -6.70
CA GLU A 17 -7.76 4.06 -7.82
C GLU A 17 -9.26 3.73 -7.78
N LYS A 18 -9.96 4.02 -8.88
CA LYS A 18 -11.40 3.79 -9.07
C LYS A 18 -11.72 2.67 -10.05
N ASN A 19 -10.75 2.24 -10.85
CA ASN A 19 -10.88 1.05 -11.68
C ASN A 19 -10.68 -0.21 -10.81
N PRO A 20 -11.17 -1.41 -11.22
CA PRO A 20 -10.96 -2.64 -10.46
C PRO A 20 -9.47 -2.89 -10.15
N TYR A 21 -9.10 -2.84 -8.87
CA TYR A 21 -7.72 -2.93 -8.44
C TYR A 21 -7.27 -4.38 -8.27
N PHE A 22 -6.26 -4.77 -9.05
CA PHE A 22 -5.59 -6.06 -8.94
C PHE A 22 -4.23 -5.88 -8.26
N THR A 23 -3.91 -6.75 -7.30
CA THR A 23 -2.60 -6.80 -6.66
C THR A 23 -1.85 -8.06 -7.08
N MET A 24 -0.52 -7.95 -7.22
CA MET A 24 0.34 -9.08 -7.56
C MET A 24 0.47 -10.04 -6.37
N SER A 25 0.45 -11.35 -6.63
CA SER A 25 0.64 -12.39 -5.61
C SER A 25 1.96 -12.24 -4.84
N THR A 26 2.99 -11.71 -5.49
CA THR A 26 4.27 -11.35 -4.86
C THR A 26 4.10 -10.31 -3.75
N HIS A 27 3.31 -9.25 -3.98
CA HIS A 27 3.05 -8.21 -2.97
C HIS A 27 2.25 -8.78 -1.78
N LEU A 28 1.23 -9.59 -2.05
CA LEU A 28 0.48 -10.30 -1.00
C LEU A 28 1.38 -11.23 -0.18
N ASN A 29 2.35 -11.89 -0.81
CA ASN A 29 3.31 -12.75 -0.12
C ASN A 29 4.32 -11.94 0.72
N THR A 30 4.76 -10.76 0.26
CA THR A 30 5.55 -9.83 1.08
C THR A 30 4.77 -9.39 2.32
N ILE A 31 3.51 -8.97 2.16
CA ILE A 31 2.65 -8.54 3.28
C ILE A 31 2.45 -9.70 4.29
N LYS A 32 2.19 -10.92 3.81
CA LYS A 32 2.12 -12.12 4.66
C LYS A 32 3.43 -12.39 5.39
N ALA A 33 4.57 -12.30 4.69
CA ALA A 33 5.88 -12.51 5.29
C ALA A 33 6.17 -11.50 6.41
N THR A 34 5.88 -10.20 6.19
CA THR A 34 5.95 -9.17 7.22
C THR A 34 5.02 -9.44 8.41
N TYR A 35 3.80 -9.93 8.15
CA TYR A 35 2.85 -10.32 9.19
C TYR A 35 3.38 -11.47 10.05
N PHE A 36 3.85 -12.55 9.43
CA PHE A 36 4.39 -13.73 10.15
C PHE A 36 5.75 -13.48 10.82
N ALA A 37 6.58 -12.58 10.28
CA ALA A 37 7.86 -12.19 10.87
C ALA A 37 7.73 -11.23 12.06
N THR A 38 6.56 -10.61 12.27
CA THR A 38 6.32 -9.73 13.42
C THR A 38 5.88 -10.57 14.62
N PRO A 39 6.65 -10.63 15.74
CA PRO A 39 6.25 -11.40 16.90
C PRO A 39 4.97 -10.83 17.52
N LEU A 40 3.89 -11.61 17.55
CA LEU A 40 2.68 -11.22 18.28
C LEU A 40 3.00 -11.18 19.78
N PRO A 41 2.59 -10.11 20.51
CA PRO A 41 3.02 -9.89 21.89
C PRO A 41 2.33 -10.82 22.90
N HIS A 42 1.36 -11.63 22.44
CA HIS A 42 0.63 -12.62 23.21
C HIS A 42 0.34 -13.83 22.33
N THR A 43 0.23 -15.02 22.95
CA THR A 43 -0.30 -16.21 22.28
C THR A 43 -1.73 -15.95 21.79
N ALA A 44 -1.97 -16.15 20.49
CA ALA A 44 -3.31 -16.08 19.93
C ALA A 44 -4.23 -17.11 20.61
N LYS A 45 -5.46 -16.71 20.91
CA LYS A 45 -6.51 -17.58 21.44
C LYS A 45 -7.47 -17.93 20.32
N GLU A 46 -8.03 -19.14 20.37
CA GLU A 46 -9.06 -19.58 19.42
C GLU A 46 -10.41 -18.95 19.74
N ILE A 47 -11.26 -18.77 18.72
CA ILE A 47 -12.65 -18.33 18.90
C ILE A 47 -13.46 -19.49 19.46
N ARG A 48 -14.13 -19.28 20.59
CA ARG A 48 -14.93 -20.30 21.26
C ARG A 48 -16.21 -20.59 20.48
N ASN A 49 -16.69 -21.83 20.57
CA ASN A 49 -17.93 -22.23 19.92
C ASN A 49 -19.15 -21.46 20.46
N ALA A 50 -20.05 -21.07 19.55
CA ALA A 50 -21.38 -20.62 19.91
C ALA A 50 -22.16 -21.79 20.56
N LYS A 51 -23.17 -21.47 21.36
CA LYS A 51 -24.03 -22.49 21.99
C LYS A 51 -25.10 -22.99 21.02
N ASN A 52 -25.89 -23.97 21.45
CA ASN A 52 -27.03 -24.50 20.69
C ASN A 52 -28.18 -23.48 20.54
N ASP A 53 -28.32 -22.56 21.51
CA ASP A 53 -29.16 -21.35 21.46
C ASP A 53 -28.52 -20.19 20.68
N GLY A 54 -27.27 -20.38 20.22
CA GLY A 54 -26.50 -19.44 19.42
C GLY A 54 -25.59 -18.52 20.24
N PHE A 55 -25.52 -17.25 19.84
CA PHE A 55 -24.84 -16.19 20.58
C PHE A 55 -25.57 -14.85 20.43
N THR A 56 -25.42 -13.98 21.44
CA THR A 56 -25.96 -12.59 21.48
C THR A 56 -24.85 -11.56 21.28
N VAL A 57 -25.21 -10.27 21.12
CA VAL A 57 -24.23 -9.17 21.08
C VAL A 57 -23.32 -9.13 22.33
N GLN A 58 -23.83 -9.51 23.50
CA GLN A 58 -23.00 -9.58 24.71
C GLN A 58 -22.03 -10.76 24.67
N ASN A 59 -22.40 -11.89 24.05
CA ASN A 59 -21.46 -12.99 23.81
C ASN A 59 -20.35 -12.56 22.86
N LEU A 60 -20.67 -11.82 21.78
CA LEU A 60 -19.67 -11.23 20.88
C LEU A 60 -18.73 -10.28 21.63
N LYS A 61 -19.24 -9.34 22.44
CA LYS A 61 -18.41 -8.44 23.27
C LYS A 61 -17.49 -9.22 24.22
N ASN A 62 -18.01 -10.26 24.86
CA ASN A 62 -17.24 -11.14 25.74
C ASN A 62 -16.17 -11.96 24.98
N GLU A 63 -16.40 -12.29 23.71
CA GLU A 63 -15.43 -12.98 22.85
C GLU A 63 -14.30 -12.03 22.40
N LEU A 64 -14.63 -10.82 21.95
CA LEU A 64 -13.66 -9.78 21.60
C LEU A 64 -12.71 -9.48 22.78
N ALA A 65 -13.25 -9.47 24.02
CA ALA A 65 -12.45 -9.34 25.23
C ALA A 65 -11.64 -10.62 25.56
N HIS A 66 -12.23 -11.82 25.40
CA HIS A 66 -11.53 -13.09 25.61
C HIS A 66 -10.29 -13.21 24.72
N LEU A 67 -10.42 -12.89 23.43
CA LEU A 67 -9.36 -12.89 22.42
C LEU A 67 -8.29 -11.80 22.65
N GLY A 68 -8.49 -10.89 23.60
CA GLY A 68 -7.59 -9.77 23.87
C GLY A 68 -7.66 -8.64 22.83
N LEU A 69 -8.64 -8.67 21.92
CA LEU A 69 -8.79 -7.67 20.87
C LEU A 69 -9.14 -6.30 21.46
N THR A 70 -9.80 -6.23 22.61
CA THR A 70 -10.04 -4.98 23.36
C THR A 70 -8.75 -4.29 23.83
N THR A 71 -7.62 -4.99 23.91
CA THR A 71 -6.31 -4.40 24.27
C THR A 71 -5.60 -3.82 23.03
N ILE A 72 -5.86 -4.36 21.85
CA ILE A 72 -5.29 -3.90 20.57
C ILE A 72 -6.16 -2.79 19.96
N PHE A 73 -7.48 -2.94 20.11
CA PHE A 73 -8.57 -2.11 19.62
C PHE A 73 -9.54 -1.80 20.77
N PRO A 74 -9.24 -0.83 21.66
CA PRO A 74 -10.15 -0.45 22.75
C PRO A 74 -11.56 -0.06 22.30
N GLU A 75 -11.68 0.45 21.07
CA GLU A 75 -12.94 0.81 20.42
C GLU A 75 -13.76 -0.38 19.88
N ILE A 76 -13.22 -1.61 19.83
CA ILE A 76 -13.81 -2.70 19.04
C ILE A 76 -15.23 -3.09 19.45
N GLN A 77 -15.55 -2.97 20.74
CA GLN A 77 -16.90 -3.25 21.25
C GLN A 77 -17.94 -2.21 20.81
N ASN A 78 -17.55 -1.04 20.30
CA ASN A 78 -18.46 -0.02 19.77
C ASN A 78 -19.06 -0.43 18.40
N HIS A 79 -18.41 -1.37 17.69
CA HIS A 79 -18.91 -1.89 16.42
C HIS A 79 -19.84 -3.11 16.61
N ALA A 80 -19.81 -3.75 17.78
CA ALA A 80 -20.45 -5.04 18.02
C ALA A 80 -21.96 -5.03 17.75
N GLU A 81 -22.70 -4.01 18.17
CA GLU A 81 -24.14 -3.85 17.91
C GLU A 81 -24.47 -3.81 16.42
N LEU A 82 -23.72 -3.03 15.64
CA LEU A 82 -23.95 -2.84 14.21
C LEU A 82 -23.55 -4.07 13.41
N VAL A 83 -22.41 -4.68 13.74
CA VAL A 83 -21.95 -5.93 13.14
C VAL A 83 -22.93 -7.06 13.46
N TYR A 84 -23.32 -7.23 14.73
CA TYR A 84 -24.29 -8.25 15.16
C TYR A 84 -25.63 -8.12 14.43
N SER A 85 -26.18 -6.91 14.32
CA SER A 85 -27.43 -6.67 13.57
C SER A 85 -27.32 -7.05 12.09
N GLU A 86 -26.16 -6.81 11.46
CA GLU A 86 -25.94 -7.17 10.07
C GLU A 86 -25.68 -8.67 9.86
N VAL A 87 -25.01 -9.36 10.80
CA VAL A 87 -24.86 -10.83 10.77
C VAL A 87 -26.23 -11.50 10.99
N ASP A 88 -27.04 -11.04 11.97
CA ASP A 88 -28.35 -11.63 12.27
C ASP A 88 -29.34 -11.50 11.10
N LYS A 89 -29.27 -10.43 10.30
CA LYS A 89 -30.03 -10.29 9.05
C LYS A 89 -29.63 -11.27 7.94
N ARG A 90 -28.43 -11.86 8.02
CA ARG A 90 -27.84 -12.74 6.97
C ARG A 90 -27.75 -14.22 7.40
N LYS A 91 -28.11 -14.55 8.64
CA LYS A 91 -28.04 -15.91 9.16
C LYS A 91 -28.92 -16.88 8.36
N LYS A 92 -28.45 -18.13 8.24
CA LYS A 92 -29.11 -19.19 7.44
C LYS A 92 -29.97 -20.15 8.28
N GLY A 93 -30.22 -19.83 9.55
CA GLY A 93 -30.99 -20.63 10.49
C GLY A 93 -31.70 -19.75 11.52
N SER A 94 -32.35 -20.36 12.51
CA SER A 94 -33.02 -19.63 13.60
C SER A 94 -32.04 -18.85 14.49
N VAL A 95 -30.89 -19.46 14.77
CA VAL A 95 -29.85 -18.97 15.70
C VAL A 95 -28.52 -18.72 14.99
N LEU A 96 -27.67 -17.89 15.60
CA LEU A 96 -26.32 -17.57 15.14
C LEU A 96 -25.31 -18.61 15.65
N ARG A 97 -24.55 -19.24 14.74
CA ARG A 97 -23.65 -20.37 14.99
C ARG A 97 -22.19 -19.89 15.04
N THR A 98 -21.24 -20.79 15.33
CA THR A 98 -19.81 -20.42 15.43
C THR A 98 -19.25 -19.81 14.14
N CYS A 99 -19.62 -20.27 12.95
CA CYS A 99 -19.19 -19.61 11.70
C CYS A 99 -19.71 -18.17 11.59
N ASP A 100 -20.96 -17.94 12.02
CA ASP A 100 -21.56 -16.60 12.05
C ASP A 100 -20.88 -15.71 13.14
N LEU A 101 -20.18 -16.32 14.13
CA LEU A 101 -19.34 -15.63 15.13
C LEU A 101 -17.94 -15.28 14.58
N PHE A 102 -17.35 -16.14 13.73
CA PHE A 102 -16.10 -15.81 13.01
C PHE A 102 -16.33 -14.56 12.13
N ASP A 103 -17.39 -14.55 11.32
CA ASP A 103 -17.79 -13.40 10.48
C ASP A 103 -17.95 -12.12 11.34
N ALA A 104 -18.59 -12.24 12.51
CA ALA A 104 -18.81 -11.12 13.43
C ALA A 104 -17.50 -10.57 14.03
N VAL A 105 -16.55 -11.43 14.38
CA VAL A 105 -15.24 -10.99 14.91
C VAL A 105 -14.39 -10.34 13.80
N GLU A 106 -14.34 -10.93 12.60
CA GLU A 106 -13.63 -10.36 11.45
C GLU A 106 -14.17 -8.97 11.12
N HIS A 107 -15.50 -8.81 11.01
CA HIS A 107 -16.08 -7.50 10.71
C HIS A 107 -15.87 -6.47 11.83
N CYS A 108 -15.82 -6.87 13.10
CA CYS A 108 -15.44 -5.94 14.18
C CYS A 108 -13.98 -5.46 14.02
N GLN A 109 -13.05 -6.35 13.66
CA GLN A 109 -11.65 -5.98 13.40
C GLN A 109 -11.50 -5.09 12.16
N LEU A 110 -12.19 -5.41 11.06
CA LEU A 110 -12.20 -4.63 9.82
C LEU A 110 -12.71 -3.20 10.06
N ASN A 111 -13.77 -3.02 10.85
CA ASN A 111 -14.25 -1.68 11.21
C ASN A 111 -13.17 -0.88 11.95
N CYS A 112 -12.47 -1.46 12.94
CA CYS A 112 -11.40 -0.77 13.66
C CYS A 112 -10.24 -0.37 12.74
N ILE A 113 -9.84 -1.26 11.82
CA ILE A 113 -8.76 -1.00 10.86
C ILE A 113 -9.14 0.16 9.93
N LEU A 114 -10.39 0.18 9.43
CA LEU A 114 -10.91 1.25 8.59
C LEU A 114 -11.02 2.58 9.37
N GLU A 115 -11.56 2.57 10.59
CA GLU A 115 -11.63 3.78 11.42
C GLU A 115 -10.25 4.38 11.70
N ARG A 116 -9.23 3.55 11.93
CA ARG A 116 -7.83 3.98 12.15
C ARG A 116 -7.06 4.37 10.90
N ARG A 117 -7.53 4.03 9.69
CA ARG A 117 -6.81 4.25 8.42
C ARG A 117 -7.75 4.78 7.32
N PRO A 118 -7.91 6.12 7.21
CA PRO A 118 -8.73 6.77 6.18
C PRO A 118 -8.32 6.45 4.74
N THR A 119 -7.04 6.15 4.52
CA THR A 119 -6.47 5.54 3.31
C THR A 119 -7.23 4.29 2.87
N PHE A 120 -7.41 3.32 3.77
CA PHE A 120 -8.17 2.09 3.51
C PHE A 120 -9.67 2.33 3.37
N LYS A 121 -10.26 3.32 4.08
CA LYS A 121 -11.65 3.74 3.84
C LYS A 121 -11.86 4.22 2.41
N LYS A 122 -11.01 5.16 1.96
CA LYS A 122 -11.07 5.76 0.63
C LYS A 122 -10.84 4.72 -0.48
N PHE A 123 -9.86 3.82 -0.27
CA PHE A 123 -9.65 2.67 -1.16
C PHE A 123 -10.89 1.77 -1.23
N LEU A 124 -11.42 1.35 -0.09
CA LEU A 124 -12.60 0.47 -0.02
C LEU A 124 -13.84 1.11 -0.67
N HIS A 125 -13.99 2.43 -0.55
CA HIS A 125 -15.06 3.18 -1.22
C HIS A 125 -14.89 3.23 -2.73
N ASN A 126 -13.72 3.66 -3.22
CA ASN A 126 -13.43 3.74 -4.66
C ASN A 126 -13.47 2.37 -5.36
N GLN A 127 -13.24 1.28 -4.63
CA GLN A 127 -13.40 -0.10 -5.10
C GLN A 127 -14.83 -0.67 -4.91
N ASN A 128 -15.81 0.18 -4.61
CA ASN A 128 -17.23 -0.15 -4.35
C ASN A 128 -17.45 -1.20 -3.24
N GLY A 129 -16.44 -1.44 -2.39
CA GLY A 129 -16.37 -2.56 -1.47
C GLY A 129 -17.03 -2.33 -0.11
N CYS A 130 -17.45 -1.10 0.23
CA CYS A 130 -17.98 -0.78 1.57
C CYS A 130 -19.13 -1.67 2.02
N HIS A 131 -20.01 -2.09 1.10
CA HIS A 131 -21.14 -2.98 1.38
C HIS A 131 -20.74 -4.39 1.87
N ARG A 132 -19.46 -4.77 1.70
CA ARG A 132 -18.90 -6.06 2.12
C ARG A 132 -18.47 -6.08 3.59
N VAL A 133 -18.37 -4.92 4.27
CA VAL A 133 -17.95 -4.84 5.67
C VAL A 133 -19.17 -4.55 6.53
N TYR A 134 -19.58 -5.52 7.33
CA TYR A 134 -20.82 -5.40 8.12
C TYR A 134 -20.68 -4.31 9.19
N GLY A 135 -21.76 -3.57 9.43
CA GLY A 135 -21.79 -2.44 10.37
C GLY A 135 -21.05 -1.17 9.92
N PHE A 136 -20.29 -1.20 8.82
CA PHE A 136 -19.46 -0.07 8.39
C PHE A 136 -20.28 1.09 7.81
N LYS A 137 -20.01 2.32 8.26
CA LYS A 137 -20.68 3.55 7.83
C LYS A 137 -19.78 4.41 6.95
N CYS A 138 -19.81 4.17 5.64
CA CYS A 138 -19.08 5.01 4.69
C CYS A 138 -19.75 6.37 4.49
N GLN A 139 -19.09 7.44 4.93
CA GLN A 139 -19.56 8.82 4.75
C GLN A 139 -19.64 9.24 3.27
N GLU A 140 -18.84 8.64 2.39
CA GLU A 140 -18.87 8.92 0.95
C GLU A 140 -20.10 8.28 0.30
N CYS A 141 -20.39 7.00 0.58
CA CYS A 141 -21.66 6.36 0.21
C CYS A 141 -22.90 7.12 0.73
N GLU A 142 -22.83 7.71 1.93
CA GLU A 142 -23.94 8.51 2.48
C GLU A 142 -24.14 9.85 1.75
N LYS A 143 -23.06 10.48 1.27
CA LYS A 143 -23.13 11.69 0.44
C LYS A 143 -23.69 11.37 -0.94
N GLU A 144 -23.19 10.32 -1.58
CA GLU A 144 -23.62 9.87 -2.91
C GLU A 144 -25.09 9.46 -2.97
N LYS A 145 -25.62 8.81 -1.92
CA LYS A 145 -27.06 8.55 -1.79
C LYS A 145 -27.85 9.84 -1.78
N LYS A 146 -27.50 10.79 -0.90
CA LYS A 146 -28.17 12.09 -0.77
C LYS A 146 -28.12 12.90 -2.07
N THR A 147 -26.98 12.95 -2.76
CA THR A 147 -26.92 13.61 -4.07
C THR A 147 -27.75 12.88 -5.12
N SER A 148 -27.76 11.55 -5.16
CA SER A 148 -28.61 10.79 -6.08
C SER A 148 -30.12 10.95 -5.81
N GLU A 149 -30.52 11.23 -4.57
CA GLU A 149 -31.89 11.52 -4.16
C GLU A 149 -32.28 12.96 -4.52
N ILE A 150 -31.38 13.93 -4.31
CA ILE A 150 -31.56 15.32 -4.75
C ILE A 150 -31.66 15.41 -6.27
N TRP A 151 -30.80 14.72 -7.03
CA TRP A 151 -30.81 14.77 -8.50
C TRP A 151 -32.07 14.12 -9.10
N LYS A 152 -32.66 13.10 -8.45
CA LYS A 152 -34.00 12.57 -8.79
C LYS A 152 -35.15 13.55 -8.51
N THR A 153 -34.88 14.65 -7.82
CA THR A 153 -35.85 15.72 -7.52
C THR A 153 -35.73 16.90 -8.51
N PHE A 154 -34.69 16.91 -9.35
CA PHE A 154 -34.41 17.96 -10.33
C PHE A 154 -33.98 17.34 -11.68
N GLU A 155 -34.96 16.96 -12.50
CA GLU A 155 -34.73 16.89 -13.96
C GLU A 155 -34.62 18.34 -14.48
N PRO A 156 -33.49 18.76 -15.08
CA PRO A 156 -33.34 20.12 -15.60
C PRO A 156 -34.08 20.28 -16.93
N VAL A 157 -34.71 21.44 -17.11
CA VAL A 157 -35.00 21.99 -18.45
C VAL A 157 -33.70 22.53 -19.02
N ASP A 158 -33.47 22.36 -20.33
CA ASP A 158 -32.29 22.87 -21.02
C ASP A 158 -32.17 24.40 -20.98
N GLU A 159 -30.97 24.93 -20.74
CA GLU A 159 -30.33 25.92 -21.62
C GLU A 159 -28.80 26.00 -21.32
N ALA A 160 -28.01 26.63 -22.18
CA ALA A 160 -26.54 26.63 -22.13
C ALA A 160 -25.93 28.04 -22.04
N THR A 161 -24.66 28.15 -21.62
CA THR A 161 -23.69 29.13 -22.18
C THR A 161 -22.24 28.91 -21.70
N GLU A 162 -21.27 29.29 -22.55
CA GLU A 162 -19.83 29.50 -22.26
C GLU A 162 -19.66 30.92 -21.60
N ASP A 163 -18.52 31.58 -21.28
CA ASP A 163 -17.24 31.86 -21.98
C ASP A 163 -16.42 32.89 -21.11
N THR A 164 -15.10 33.19 -21.16
CA THR A 164 -13.84 32.43 -21.39
C THR A 164 -12.59 33.26 -20.95
N MET A 165 -11.59 32.62 -20.32
CA MET A 165 -10.15 33.00 -20.23
C MET A 165 -9.61 34.25 -19.47
N SER A 166 -8.27 34.21 -19.28
CA SER A 166 -7.30 35.26 -18.86
C SER A 166 -6.69 35.97 -20.11
N PRO A 167 -5.85 37.04 -20.04
CA PRO A 167 -4.38 36.83 -19.91
C PRO A 167 -3.45 37.98 -19.40
N GLU A 168 -2.22 37.57 -19.07
CA GLU A 168 -0.87 38.22 -19.08
C GLU A 168 -0.56 39.73 -19.33
N GLY A 169 0.53 40.18 -18.66
CA GLY A 169 1.68 40.90 -19.30
C GLY A 169 2.15 42.22 -18.67
N LYS A 170 3.36 42.77 -18.93
CA LYS A 170 4.69 42.24 -19.38
C LYS A 170 5.74 43.39 -19.39
N LYS A 171 7.02 43.14 -19.00
CA LYS A 171 8.26 43.94 -19.31
C LYS A 171 8.38 45.38 -18.72
N SER A 172 9.51 46.13 -18.71
CA SER A 172 10.99 45.87 -18.68
C SER A 172 11.81 47.20 -18.68
N ARG A 173 13.15 47.17 -18.44
CA ARG A 173 14.21 48.16 -18.88
C ARG A 173 14.29 49.54 -18.16
N ASP A 174 15.39 50.34 -18.17
CA ASP A 174 16.82 50.16 -18.56
C ASP A 174 17.79 51.25 -17.97
N VAL A 175 19.08 50.90 -17.81
CA VAL A 175 20.37 51.64 -18.08
C VAL A 175 20.56 53.17 -17.82
N LYS A 176 21.60 53.55 -17.02
CA LYS A 176 22.81 54.42 -17.33
C LYS A 176 23.62 54.74 -16.03
N THR A 177 24.96 54.85 -15.86
CA THR A 177 26.24 55.00 -16.64
C THR A 177 26.91 56.39 -16.54
N SER A 178 28.07 56.48 -15.86
CA SER A 178 29.21 57.45 -15.96
C SER A 178 30.08 57.33 -14.67
N GLU A 179 31.42 57.30 -14.58
CA GLU A 179 32.62 57.44 -15.44
C GLU A 179 33.36 58.81 -15.45
N SER A 180 34.71 58.77 -15.45
CA SER A 180 35.73 59.85 -15.67
C SER A 180 36.11 60.76 -14.47
N GLN A 181 37.29 61.43 -14.35
CA GLN A 181 38.66 61.50 -14.96
C GLN A 181 39.52 62.50 -14.06
N LYS A 182 40.86 62.68 -14.00
CA LYS A 182 42.12 62.07 -14.56
C LYS A 182 43.40 62.62 -13.83
N LYS A 183 44.49 61.82 -13.79
CA LYS A 183 45.95 62.19 -13.82
C LYS A 183 46.69 62.88 -12.62
N SER A 184 48.03 62.80 -12.73
CA SER A 184 49.18 63.28 -11.90
C SER A 184 50.04 64.31 -12.72
N PRO A 185 51.33 64.68 -12.45
CA PRO A 185 52.32 64.33 -11.40
C PRO A 185 53.19 65.52 -10.83
N GLU A 186 54.23 65.27 -10.00
CA GLU A 186 55.68 65.59 -10.27
C GLU A 186 56.67 65.43 -9.06
N ALA A 187 57.94 65.15 -9.41
CA ALA A 187 59.26 65.38 -8.76
C ALA A 187 59.60 65.10 -7.27
N SER A 188 60.77 64.45 -7.09
CA SER A 188 61.58 64.24 -5.86
C SER A 188 62.58 65.43 -5.63
N PRO A 189 63.61 65.43 -4.71
CA PRO A 189 64.11 64.38 -3.79
C PRO A 189 64.57 64.81 -2.37
N SER A 190 65.01 63.85 -1.54
CA SER A 190 66.25 63.93 -0.72
C SER A 190 66.60 62.60 -0.02
N LEU A 191 67.87 62.42 0.38
CA LEU A 191 68.39 61.21 1.02
C LEU A 191 68.04 61.14 2.52
N GLN A 192 67.74 59.94 3.01
CA GLN A 192 68.35 59.37 4.21
C GLN A 192 68.27 57.83 4.17
N ILE A 193 69.38 57.15 4.44
CA ILE A 193 69.49 55.68 4.52
C ILE A 193 70.19 55.36 5.86
N LEU A 194 70.00 54.14 6.36
CA LEU A 194 70.45 53.57 7.64
C LEU A 194 69.58 53.91 8.88
N GLN A 195 68.49 53.15 9.08
CA GLN A 195 68.30 52.42 10.36
C GLN A 195 67.20 51.32 10.39
N GLU A 196 66.24 51.29 9.45
CA GLU A 196 65.02 50.47 9.61
C GLU A 196 65.12 48.96 9.24
N HIS A 197 66.18 48.53 8.55
CA HIS A 197 66.34 47.18 7.97
C HIS A 197 66.46 46.00 8.97
N LYS A 198 66.15 46.19 10.27
CA LYS A 198 66.31 45.15 11.30
C LYS A 198 65.01 44.76 12.03
N VAL A 199 63.88 45.39 11.71
CA VAL A 199 62.56 45.01 12.26
C VAL A 199 61.86 44.03 11.31
N THR A 200 61.75 44.38 10.03
CA THR A 200 60.99 43.65 9.02
C THR A 200 61.49 42.23 8.69
N GLN A 201 62.76 41.90 8.96
CA GLN A 201 63.28 40.53 8.75
C GLN A 201 62.76 39.52 9.77
N LYS A 202 62.47 39.93 11.01
CA LYS A 202 61.92 39.00 12.02
C LYS A 202 60.48 38.60 11.69
N GLU A 203 59.68 39.59 11.30
CA GLU A 203 58.28 39.38 10.95
C GLU A 203 58.15 38.47 9.72
N SER A 204 59.03 38.59 8.73
CA SER A 204 59.06 37.66 7.59
C SER A 204 59.47 36.25 7.98
N ASP A 205 60.47 36.08 8.84
CA ASP A 205 60.97 34.76 9.23
C ASP A 205 59.96 33.99 10.08
N GLU A 206 59.24 34.67 10.99
CA GLU A 206 58.15 34.10 11.78
C GLU A 206 56.93 33.73 10.89
N GLU A 207 56.61 34.56 9.89
CA GLU A 207 55.55 34.24 8.92
C GLU A 207 55.92 33.03 8.03
N ILE A 208 57.18 32.91 7.63
CA ILE A 208 57.70 31.76 6.87
C ILE A 208 57.63 30.49 7.70
N GLN A 209 58.05 30.50 8.98
CA GLN A 209 57.96 29.34 9.87
C GLN A 209 56.51 28.89 10.06
N LYS A 210 55.59 29.83 10.26
CA LYS A 210 54.15 29.55 10.37
C LYS A 210 53.62 28.87 9.10
N LYS A 211 53.95 29.40 7.92
CA LYS A 211 53.55 28.83 6.62
C LYS A 211 54.16 27.44 6.38
N SER A 212 55.40 27.18 6.81
CA SER A 212 56.00 25.84 6.69
C SER A 212 55.28 24.78 7.52
N ALA A 213 54.87 25.12 8.75
CA ALA A 213 54.10 24.22 9.61
C ALA A 213 52.69 23.94 9.04
N GLU A 214 52.04 24.96 8.47
CA GLU A 214 50.74 24.80 7.80
C GLU A 214 50.83 23.90 6.55
N ILE A 215 51.90 24.04 5.75
CA ILE A 215 52.19 23.16 4.61
C ILE A 215 52.46 21.71 5.04
N GLU A 216 53.15 21.49 6.17
CA GLU A 216 53.42 20.15 6.69
C GLU A 216 52.15 19.46 7.22
N GLU A 217 51.27 20.19 7.91
CA GLU A 217 49.95 19.70 8.31
C GLU A 217 49.02 19.42 7.11
N LEU A 218 49.10 20.21 6.04
CA LEU A 218 48.37 19.96 4.79
C LEU A 218 48.88 18.70 4.09
N LYS A 219 50.19 18.46 4.04
CA LYS A 219 50.77 17.21 3.51
C LYS A 219 50.26 15.98 4.26
N ARG A 220 50.21 16.04 5.60
CA ARG A 220 49.68 14.96 6.45
C ARG A 220 48.24 14.61 6.10
N LYS A 221 47.39 15.61 5.85
CA LYS A 221 45.98 15.43 5.43
C LYS A 221 45.84 14.88 4.01
N VAL A 222 46.74 15.24 3.08
CA VAL A 222 46.75 14.67 1.73
C VAL A 222 47.12 13.18 1.77
N GLU A 223 48.12 12.81 2.57
CA GLU A 223 48.55 11.42 2.80
C GLU A 223 47.46 10.56 3.48
N GLU A 224 46.69 11.13 4.40
CA GLU A 224 45.54 10.49 5.03
C GLU A 224 44.38 10.28 4.05
N ASN A 225 44.03 11.30 3.27
CA ASN A 225 43.00 11.21 2.22
C ASN A 225 43.35 10.21 1.12
N LEU A 226 44.64 10.02 0.80
CA LEU A 226 45.08 9.04 -0.20
C LEU A 226 44.75 7.59 0.24
N LYS A 227 45.04 7.25 1.51
CA LYS A 227 44.72 5.93 2.08
C LYS A 227 43.21 5.68 2.14
N ILE A 228 42.44 6.72 2.50
CA ILE A 228 40.98 6.67 2.46
C ILE A 228 40.48 6.42 1.02
N ALA A 229 41.14 6.95 -0.01
CA ALA A 229 40.78 6.66 -1.41
C ALA A 229 41.06 5.19 -1.79
N GLU A 230 42.22 4.65 -1.41
CA GLU A 230 42.58 3.23 -1.65
C GLU A 230 41.60 2.26 -0.94
N GLU A 231 41.23 2.54 0.31
CA GLU A 231 40.23 1.75 1.04
C GLU A 231 38.84 1.82 0.39
N ASN A 232 38.44 3.00 -0.11
CA ASN A 232 37.18 3.17 -0.83
C ASN A 232 37.16 2.43 -2.18
N GLU A 233 38.27 2.42 -2.94
CA GLU A 233 38.35 1.65 -4.19
C GLU A 233 38.20 0.14 -3.92
N LYS A 234 38.83 -0.37 -2.86
CA LYS A 234 38.65 -1.76 -2.42
C LYS A 234 37.19 -2.05 -2.05
N LEU A 235 36.55 -1.19 -1.26
CA LEU A 235 35.13 -1.34 -0.87
C LEU A 235 34.19 -1.31 -2.09
N VAL A 236 34.47 -0.49 -3.10
CA VAL A 236 33.73 -0.48 -4.37
C VAL A 236 33.89 -1.82 -5.10
N SER A 237 35.10 -2.39 -5.14
CA SER A 237 35.33 -3.70 -5.77
C SER A 237 34.56 -4.84 -5.07
N GLU A 238 34.52 -4.84 -3.74
CA GLU A 238 33.77 -5.82 -2.93
C GLU A 238 32.25 -5.66 -3.12
N ALA A 239 31.76 -4.41 -3.19
CA ALA A 239 30.35 -4.12 -3.47
C ALA A 239 29.94 -4.59 -4.88
N THR A 240 30.80 -4.43 -5.90
CA THR A 240 30.53 -4.91 -7.27
C THR A 240 30.39 -6.45 -7.29
N HIS A 241 31.31 -7.18 -6.68
CA HIS A 241 31.24 -8.65 -6.59
C HIS A 241 29.96 -9.13 -5.88
N LEU A 242 29.50 -8.42 -4.84
CA LEU A 242 28.24 -8.71 -4.16
C LEU A 242 27.02 -8.46 -5.05
N ILE A 243 27.02 -7.42 -5.89
CA ILE A 243 25.94 -7.14 -6.85
C ILE A 243 25.81 -8.28 -7.88
N ASP A 244 26.93 -8.75 -8.43
CA ASP A 244 26.96 -9.88 -9.38
C ASP A 244 26.46 -11.18 -8.72
N THR A 245 26.93 -11.48 -7.51
CA THR A 245 26.46 -12.63 -6.71
C THR A 245 24.94 -12.58 -6.48
N ILE A 246 24.39 -11.39 -6.19
CA ILE A 246 22.94 -11.17 -6.02
C ILE A 246 22.18 -11.38 -7.34
N ALA A 247 22.77 -11.02 -8.49
CA ALA A 247 22.17 -11.27 -9.80
C ALA A 247 22.08 -12.76 -10.14
N GLU A 248 23.14 -13.54 -9.84
CA GLU A 248 23.13 -15.00 -10.02
C GLU A 248 22.10 -15.70 -9.13
N LEU A 249 22.06 -15.34 -7.83
CA LEU A 249 21.09 -15.91 -6.88
C LEU A 249 19.64 -15.62 -7.29
N LYS A 250 19.34 -14.40 -7.79
CA LYS A 250 18.02 -14.06 -8.34
C LYS A 250 17.67 -14.91 -9.57
N LYS A 251 18.64 -15.12 -10.47
CA LYS A 251 18.45 -15.94 -11.68
C LYS A 251 18.15 -17.39 -11.34
N GLU A 252 18.82 -17.97 -10.34
CA GLU A 252 18.55 -19.33 -9.89
C GLU A 252 17.20 -19.46 -9.17
N HIS A 253 16.84 -18.49 -8.32
CA HIS A 253 15.53 -18.44 -7.68
C HIS A 253 14.37 -18.38 -8.70
N SER A 254 14.55 -17.70 -9.84
CA SER A 254 13.55 -17.70 -10.93
C SER A 254 13.29 -19.11 -11.46
N LYS A 255 14.34 -19.84 -11.85
CA LYS A 255 14.23 -21.23 -12.35
C LYS A 255 13.55 -22.16 -11.34
N GLN A 256 13.88 -22.02 -10.05
CA GLN A 256 13.25 -22.81 -9.00
C GLN A 256 11.77 -22.46 -8.85
N THR A 257 11.41 -21.19 -8.97
CA THR A 257 10.01 -20.74 -8.94
C THR A 257 9.22 -21.31 -10.11
N GLU A 258 9.76 -21.24 -11.34
CA GLU A 258 9.18 -21.84 -12.55
C GLU A 258 8.95 -23.36 -12.37
N LYS A 259 9.97 -24.08 -11.90
CA LYS A 259 9.89 -25.53 -11.64
C LYS A 259 8.84 -25.90 -10.58
N PHE A 260 8.63 -25.07 -9.55
CA PHE A 260 7.56 -25.30 -8.58
C PHE A 260 6.16 -25.02 -9.15
N LEU A 261 6.02 -24.04 -10.06
CA LEU A 261 4.74 -23.76 -10.73
C LEU A 261 4.33 -24.93 -11.66
N ASP A 262 5.27 -25.51 -12.40
CA ASP A 262 5.02 -26.72 -13.21
C ASP A 262 4.56 -27.91 -12.35
N GLN A 263 5.18 -28.11 -11.18
CA GLN A 263 4.80 -29.15 -10.23
C GLN A 263 3.39 -28.94 -9.65
N ILE A 264 3.01 -27.70 -9.34
CA ILE A 264 1.66 -27.37 -8.88
C ILE A 264 0.63 -27.66 -9.99
N SER A 265 0.92 -27.24 -11.23
CA SER A 265 0.06 -27.48 -12.40
C SER A 265 -0.22 -28.98 -12.63
N HIS A 266 0.81 -29.83 -12.49
CA HIS A 266 0.67 -31.29 -12.57
C HIS A 266 -0.25 -31.85 -11.46
N LEU A 267 -0.02 -31.43 -10.21
CA LEU A 267 -0.81 -31.89 -9.06
C LEU A 267 -2.27 -31.42 -9.13
N GLU A 268 -2.54 -30.21 -9.65
CA GLU A 268 -3.91 -29.73 -9.87
C GLU A 268 -4.64 -30.55 -10.94
N TYR A 269 -3.96 -30.95 -12.02
CA TYR A 269 -4.49 -31.84 -13.04
C TYR A 269 -4.84 -33.23 -12.46
N GLU A 270 -3.90 -33.85 -11.72
CA GLU A 270 -4.12 -35.15 -11.07
C GLU A 270 -5.28 -35.10 -10.06
N LEU A 271 -5.36 -34.02 -9.26
CA LEU A 271 -6.46 -33.78 -8.33
C LEU A 271 -7.81 -33.64 -9.05
N GLY A 272 -7.83 -32.99 -10.23
CA GLY A 272 -9.01 -32.89 -11.09
C GLY A 272 -9.49 -34.25 -11.59
N MET A 273 -8.56 -35.07 -12.10
CA MET A 273 -8.84 -36.43 -12.57
C MET A 273 -9.34 -37.34 -11.43
N ALA A 274 -8.72 -37.25 -10.24
CA ALA A 274 -9.12 -38.00 -9.05
C ALA A 274 -10.53 -37.61 -8.58
N LYS A 275 -10.87 -36.31 -8.56
CA LYS A 275 -12.22 -35.82 -8.27
C LYS A 275 -13.24 -36.39 -9.25
N GLN A 276 -12.98 -36.29 -10.56
CA GLN A 276 -13.88 -36.81 -11.59
C GLN A 276 -14.11 -38.33 -11.48
N ALA A 277 -13.05 -39.09 -11.18
CA ALA A 277 -13.15 -40.53 -10.93
C ALA A 277 -13.99 -40.86 -9.67
N SER A 278 -13.89 -40.05 -8.61
CA SER A 278 -14.69 -40.21 -7.39
C SER A 278 -16.17 -39.91 -7.62
N GLU A 279 -16.49 -38.85 -8.38
CA GLU A 279 -17.87 -38.50 -8.73
C GLU A 279 -18.54 -39.61 -9.54
N MET A 280 -17.84 -40.21 -10.51
CA MET A 280 -18.40 -41.30 -11.32
C MET A 280 -18.68 -42.58 -10.50
N ARG A 281 -17.96 -42.82 -9.41
CA ARG A 281 -18.26 -43.93 -8.47
C ARG A 281 -19.43 -43.63 -7.53
N SER A 282 -19.82 -42.37 -7.34
CA SER A 282 -20.84 -41.95 -6.38
C SER A 282 -22.31 -42.12 -6.82
N GLY A 283 -22.56 -42.48 -8.09
CA GLY A 283 -23.88 -42.87 -8.61
C GLY A 283 -24.96 -41.77 -8.71
N LYS A 284 -24.75 -40.57 -8.17
CA LYS A 284 -25.80 -39.52 -8.06
C LYS A 284 -25.68 -38.42 -9.12
N LYS A 285 -26.17 -38.69 -10.35
CA LYS A 285 -26.62 -37.69 -11.35
C LYS A 285 -27.38 -38.40 -12.48
N LYS A 286 -28.68 -38.12 -12.67
CA LYS A 286 -29.43 -38.53 -13.88
C LYS A 286 -28.95 -37.68 -15.06
N LYS A 287 -28.00 -38.21 -15.85
CA LYS A 287 -27.51 -37.51 -17.06
C LYS A 287 -28.58 -37.56 -18.16
N SER A 288 -29.29 -36.45 -18.38
CA SER A 288 -30.05 -36.26 -19.62
C SER A 288 -29.08 -36.06 -20.79
N HIS A 289 -29.22 -36.83 -21.88
CA HIS A 289 -28.45 -36.57 -23.10
C HIS A 289 -28.70 -35.14 -23.60
N THR A 290 -27.69 -34.50 -24.22
CA THR A 290 -27.78 -33.13 -24.72
C THR A 290 -28.96 -32.93 -25.67
N ASN A 291 -29.20 -33.85 -26.61
CA ASN A 291 -30.38 -33.81 -27.50
C ASN A 291 -31.72 -33.92 -26.75
N CYS A 292 -31.78 -34.69 -25.65
CA CYS A 292 -32.98 -34.78 -24.82
C CYS A 292 -33.23 -33.47 -24.05
N ALA A 293 -32.18 -32.86 -23.50
CA ALA A 293 -32.28 -31.55 -22.84
C ALA A 293 -32.70 -30.44 -23.82
N SER A 294 -32.12 -30.40 -25.03
CA SER A 294 -32.49 -29.44 -26.07
C SER A 294 -33.94 -29.57 -26.53
N ASN A 295 -34.50 -30.79 -26.59
CA ASN A 295 -35.92 -30.99 -26.94
C ASN A 295 -36.87 -30.74 -25.75
N TRP A 296 -36.41 -30.95 -24.51
CA TRP A 296 -37.14 -30.52 -23.31
C TRP A 296 -37.30 -29.00 -23.27
N LEU A 297 -36.22 -28.25 -23.50
CA LEU A 297 -36.26 -26.77 -23.49
C LEU A 297 -37.13 -26.15 -24.59
N LYS A 298 -37.35 -26.86 -25.71
CA LYS A 298 -38.32 -26.45 -26.75
C LYS A 298 -39.78 -26.60 -26.31
N THR A 299 -40.07 -27.45 -25.34
CA THR A 299 -41.44 -27.80 -24.91
C THR A 299 -41.77 -27.34 -23.49
N ARG A 300 -40.77 -27.05 -22.65
CA ARG A 300 -40.92 -26.53 -21.28
C ARG A 300 -39.86 -25.47 -20.97
N LYS A 301 -40.29 -24.33 -20.42
CA LYS A 301 -39.40 -23.27 -19.89
C LYS A 301 -38.85 -23.59 -18.48
N GLU A 302 -38.58 -24.86 -18.22
CA GLU A 302 -38.23 -25.40 -16.89
C GLU A 302 -36.93 -26.21 -16.98
N CYS A 303 -36.02 -26.00 -16.02
CA CYS A 303 -34.75 -26.73 -15.97
C CYS A 303 -35.00 -28.23 -15.67
N PRO A 304 -34.61 -29.17 -16.57
CA PRO A 304 -34.89 -30.61 -16.39
C PRO A 304 -34.13 -31.26 -15.21
N SER A 305 -33.25 -30.52 -14.52
CA SER A 305 -32.52 -31.00 -13.33
C SER A 305 -33.07 -30.51 -11.99
N CYS A 306 -33.91 -29.47 -11.97
CA CYS A 306 -34.44 -28.88 -10.73
C CYS A 306 -35.85 -28.28 -10.82
N ASN A 307 -36.50 -28.38 -11.99
CA ASN A 307 -37.82 -27.80 -12.32
C ASN A 307 -37.96 -26.27 -12.13
N GLY A 308 -36.86 -25.55 -11.86
CA GLY A 308 -36.88 -24.09 -11.82
C GLY A 308 -37.23 -23.49 -13.18
N THR A 309 -38.19 -22.57 -13.21
CA THR A 309 -38.57 -21.82 -14.41
C THR A 309 -37.49 -20.81 -14.79
N PHE A 310 -37.15 -20.75 -16.08
CA PHE A 310 -36.26 -19.70 -16.59
C PHE A 310 -37.01 -18.38 -16.69
N LEU A 311 -36.46 -17.32 -16.10
CA LEU A 311 -37.04 -15.97 -16.18
C LEU A 311 -37.08 -15.51 -17.66
N ASN A 312 -38.21 -14.94 -18.09
CA ASN A 312 -38.34 -14.41 -19.45
C ASN A 312 -37.42 -13.19 -19.64
N SER A 313 -36.43 -13.30 -20.53
CA SER A 313 -35.64 -12.17 -21.03
C SER A 313 -36.44 -11.31 -22.03
N ASN A 314 -37.55 -10.74 -21.58
CA ASN A 314 -38.22 -9.60 -22.23
C ASN A 314 -38.23 -8.41 -21.25
N ARG A 315 -37.10 -7.71 -21.20
CA ARG A 315 -37.06 -6.29 -20.85
C ARG A 315 -36.45 -5.58 -22.05
N ASN A 316 -37.28 -4.80 -22.74
CA ASN A 316 -36.81 -3.71 -23.59
C ASN A 316 -36.30 -2.57 -22.70
#